data_AF-A0AAV9M1D5-F1
#
_entry.id   AF-A0AAV9M1D5-F1
#
_cell.length_a   1.000
_cell.length_b   1.000
_cell.length_c   1.000
_cell.angle_alpha   90.00
_cell.angle_beta   90.00
_cell.angle_gamma   90.00
#
_symmetry.space_group_name_H-M   'P 1'
#
loop_
_entity.id
_entity.type
_entity.pdbx_description
1 polymer ?
#
loop_
_entity_poly.entity_id
_entity_poly.type
_entity_poly.pdbx_seq_one_letter_code
_entity_poly.pdbx_strand_id
1 'polypeptide(L)'
;MNLISWNVRGMNKAYKHREFNAFLGQHSIGLIAIYERRVQENKTQRVITKFGRRWSWCHNYRCSDRNRIWILWDPNHIDFTVEVMTAQYIHGKKLSNCVQLNCNK
;
A
#
# COMPACT_ATOMS: atom_id res chain seq x y z
N MET A 1 11.63 -0.81 -9.73
CA MET A 1 10.43 -0.52 -8.94
C MET A 1 10.62 -1.19 -7.59
N ASN A 2 10.78 -0.42 -6.52
CA ASN A 2 11.05 -1.01 -5.20
C ASN A 2 9.75 -1.25 -4.46
N LEU A 3 9.62 -2.45 -3.91
CA LEU A 3 8.51 -2.87 -3.07
C LEU A 3 9.05 -3.11 -1.67
N ILE A 4 8.28 -2.66 -0.67
CA ILE A 4 8.55 -3.03 0.72
C ILE A 4 7.35 -3.74 1.32
N SER A 5 7.63 -4.62 2.28
CA SER A 5 6.62 -5.15 3.18
C SER A 5 7.04 -4.89 4.62
N TRP A 6 6.11 -4.44 5.46
CA TRP A 6 6.39 -4.13 6.86
C TRP A 6 5.25 -4.57 7.78
N ASN A 7 5.56 -5.46 8.72
CA ASN A 7 4.68 -5.75 9.86
C ASN A 7 4.74 -4.61 10.88
N VAL A 8 3.76 -3.72 10.83
CA VAL A 8 3.70 -2.58 11.75
C VAL A 8 2.66 -2.84 12.84
N ARG A 9 3.11 -2.92 14.08
CA ARG A 9 2.24 -3.11 15.25
C ARG A 9 1.72 -1.78 15.80
N GLY A 10 1.00 -1.02 14.98
CA GLY A 10 0.30 0.19 15.39
C GLY A 10 0.87 1.47 14.80
N MET A 11 0.25 1.97 13.73
CA MET A 11 0.52 3.26 13.07
C MET A 11 -0.25 4.45 13.67
N ASN A 12 -0.66 4.41 14.94
CA ASN A 12 -1.34 5.55 15.58
C ASN A 12 -0.37 6.60 16.17
N LYS A 13 0.91 6.24 16.35
CA LYS A 13 1.89 7.09 17.05
C LYS A 13 2.65 7.97 16.07
N ALA A 14 2.80 9.26 16.41
CA ALA A 14 3.42 10.26 15.53
C ALA A 14 4.91 9.98 15.22
N TYR A 15 5.67 9.44 16.18
CA TYR A 15 7.09 9.13 15.94
C TYR A 15 7.27 8.07 14.84
N LYS A 16 6.36 7.08 14.76
CA LYS A 16 6.37 6.09 13.68
C LYS A 16 6.09 6.69 12.32
N HIS A 17 5.24 7.73 12.25
CA HIS A 17 5.02 8.45 10.99
C HIS A 17 6.29 9.17 10.53
N ARG A 18 7.06 9.74 11.47
CA ARG A 18 8.35 10.38 11.16
C ARG A 18 9.38 9.36 10.67
N GLU A 19 9.54 8.24 11.36
CA GLU A 19 10.44 7.15 10.93
C GLU A 19 10.05 6.61 9.56
N PHE A 20 8.76 6.35 9.36
CA PHE A 20 8.23 5.88 8.09
C PHE A 20 8.52 6.88 6.96
N ASN A 21 8.28 8.17 7.17
CA ASN A 21 8.56 9.21 6.19
C ASN A 21 10.05 9.39 5.91
N ALA A 22 10.91 9.31 6.93
CA ALA A 22 12.36 9.35 6.74
C ALA A 22 12.83 8.18 5.86
N PHE A 23 12.31 6.98 6.11
CA PHE A 23 12.58 5.80 5.30
C PHE A 23 12.09 5.96 3.86
N LEU A 24 10.85 6.46 3.66
CA LEU A 24 10.32 6.75 2.33
C LEU A 24 11.11 7.84 1.58
N GLY A 25 11.72 8.78 2.29
CA GLY A 25 12.57 9.82 1.69
C GLY A 25 13.93 9.32 1.22
N GLN A 26 14.45 8.27 1.85
CA GLN A 26 15.77 7.69 1.51
C GLN A 26 15.70 6.66 0.39
N HIS A 27 14.52 6.11 0.11
CA HIS A 27 14.34 5.06 -0.88
C HIS A 27 13.28 5.43 -1.92
N SER A 28 13.55 5.14 -3.19
CA SER A 28 12.56 5.31 -4.25
C SER A 28 11.55 4.15 -4.25
N ILE A 29 10.59 4.19 -3.33
CA ILE A 29 9.58 3.14 -3.13
C ILE A 29 8.34 3.42 -3.98
N GLY A 30 7.90 2.42 -4.74
CA GLY A 30 6.69 2.53 -5.56
C GLY A 30 5.48 1.86 -4.90
N LEU A 31 5.69 0.75 -4.18
CA LEU A 31 4.62 -0.02 -3.54
C LEU A 31 5.00 -0.42 -2.12
N ILE A 32 4.04 -0.36 -1.22
CA ILE A 32 4.18 -0.63 0.21
C ILE A 32 3.08 -1.61 0.61
N ALA A 33 3.46 -2.73 1.21
CA ALA A 33 2.54 -3.64 1.88
C ALA A 33 2.72 -3.50 3.41
N ILE A 34 1.66 -3.12 4.12
CA ILE A 34 1.68 -3.00 5.59
C ILE A 34 0.76 -4.06 6.17
N TYR A 35 1.28 -4.82 7.12
CA TYR A 35 0.44 -5.63 8.01
C TYR A 35 0.24 -4.88 9.33
N GLU A 36 -0.98 -4.39 9.57
CA GLU A 36 -1.37 -3.54 10.70
C GLU A 36 -2.54 -4.17 11.47
N ARG A 37 -2.63 -3.96 12.78
CA ARG A 37 -3.68 -4.59 13.62
C ARG A 37 -4.37 -3.66 14.60
N ARG A 38 -3.90 -2.41 14.75
CA ARG A 38 -4.32 -1.47 15.80
C ARG A 38 -4.97 -0.19 15.26
N VAL A 39 -4.88 0.10 13.96
CA VAL A 39 -5.56 1.28 13.36
C VAL A 39 -6.98 0.91 12.95
N GLN A 40 -7.99 1.65 13.39
CA GLN A 40 -9.40 1.45 12.97
C GLN A 40 -9.62 1.96 11.54
N GLU A 41 -10.56 1.37 10.78
CA GLU A 41 -10.82 1.71 9.37
C GLU A 41 -11.07 3.21 9.16
N ASN A 42 -11.91 3.81 10.00
CA ASN A 42 -12.20 5.25 9.99
C ASN A 42 -10.99 6.16 10.28
N LYS A 43 -9.90 5.61 10.82
CA LYS A 43 -8.65 6.34 11.08
C LYS A 43 -7.61 6.12 9.98
N THR A 44 -7.81 5.14 9.10
CA THR A 44 -6.86 4.76 8.05
C THR A 44 -6.53 5.94 7.14
N GLN A 45 -7.54 6.64 6.63
CA GLN A 45 -7.35 7.83 5.80
C GLN A 45 -6.41 8.85 6.48
N ARG A 46 -6.71 9.20 7.73
CA ARG A 46 -5.96 10.18 8.52
C ARG A 46 -4.52 9.72 8.82
N VAL A 47 -4.28 8.41 8.88
CA VAL A 47 -2.94 7.86 9.06
C VAL A 47 -2.16 7.94 7.74
N ILE A 48 -2.77 7.49 6.63
CA ILE A 48 -2.13 7.45 5.32
C ILE A 48 -1.81 8.85 4.80
N THR A 49 -2.67 9.84 5.04
CA THR A 49 -2.41 11.24 4.64
C THR A 49 -1.23 11.88 5.36
N LYS A 50 -0.74 11.29 6.46
CA LYS A 50 0.49 11.74 7.14
C LYS A 50 1.74 11.14 6.52
N PHE A 51 1.60 10.13 5.67
CA PHE A 51 2.71 9.65 4.88
C PHE A 51 2.98 10.71 3.80
N GLY A 52 4.23 11.10 3.63
CA GLY A 52 4.59 12.05 2.58
C GLY A 52 4.19 11.51 1.21
N ARG A 53 3.98 12.40 0.23
CA ARG A 53 3.40 12.10 -1.10
C ARG A 53 1.91 11.72 -1.06
N ARG A 54 1.25 11.85 -2.21
CA ARG A 54 -0.11 11.35 -2.41
C ARG A 54 -0.04 9.87 -2.76
N TRP A 55 -0.31 9.01 -1.80
CA TRP A 55 -0.46 7.57 -2.01
C TRP A 55 -1.88 7.26 -2.45
N SER A 56 -2.04 6.28 -3.33
CA SER A 56 -3.28 5.52 -3.47
C SER A 56 -3.18 4.28 -2.59
N TRP A 57 -4.31 3.76 -2.08
CA TRP A 57 -4.28 2.62 -1.17
C TRP A 57 -5.54 1.77 -1.22
N CYS A 58 -5.41 0.53 -0.75
CA CYS A 58 -6.52 -0.38 -0.47
C CYS A 58 -6.24 -1.16 0.82
N HIS A 59 -7.30 -1.73 1.41
CA HIS A 59 -7.21 -2.47 2.66
C HIS A 59 -8.33 -3.51 2.80
N ASN A 60 -8.10 -4.55 3.60
CA ASN A 60 -9.05 -5.67 3.78
C ASN A 60 -9.90 -5.62 5.06
N TYR A 61 -10.19 -4.44 5.63
CA TYR A 61 -10.98 -4.33 6.87
C TYR A 61 -12.31 -5.10 6.82
N ARG A 62 -13.00 -5.09 5.66
CA ARG A 62 -14.27 -5.80 5.47
C ARG A 62 -14.13 -7.34 5.48
N CYS A 63 -12.91 -7.85 5.36
CA CYS A 63 -12.62 -9.29 5.34
C CYS A 63 -12.15 -9.82 6.70
N SER A 64 -11.70 -8.96 7.62
CA SER A 64 -11.24 -9.36 8.95
C SER A 64 -11.19 -8.22 9.95
N ASP A 65 -11.71 -8.45 11.15
CA ASP A 65 -11.59 -7.50 12.27
C ASP A 65 -10.17 -7.46 12.88
N ARG A 66 -9.43 -8.57 12.74
CA ARG A 66 -8.17 -8.83 13.47
C ARG A 66 -6.92 -8.64 12.63
N ASN A 67 -6.98 -8.94 11.33
CA ASN A 67 -5.84 -8.92 10.42
C ASN A 67 -6.06 -7.85 9.35
N ARG A 68 -5.32 -6.74 9.41
CA ARG A 68 -5.44 -5.67 8.41
C ARG A 68 -4.19 -5.65 7.54
N ILE A 69 -4.39 -5.84 6.26
CA ILE A 69 -3.39 -5.71 5.21
C ILE A 69 -3.74 -4.41 4.49
N TRP A 70 -2.78 -3.51 4.41
CA TRP A 70 -2.87 -2.30 3.59
C TRP A 70 -1.89 -2.43 2.45
N ILE A 71 -2.31 -2.06 1.26
CA ILE A 71 -1.43 -1.88 0.11
C ILE A 71 -1.49 -0.40 -0.25
N LEU A 72 -0.33 0.25 -0.35
CA LEU A 72 -0.20 1.63 -0.77
C LEU A 72 0.72 1.68 -1.98
N TRP A 73 0.42 2.53 -2.95
CA TRP A 73 1.25 2.72 -4.12
C TRP A 73 1.27 4.17 -4.59
N ASP A 74 2.38 4.58 -5.22
CA ASP A 74 2.50 5.89 -5.85
C ASP A 74 1.76 5.86 -7.19
N PRO A 75 0.60 6.55 -7.33
CA PRO A 75 -0.21 6.48 -8.54
C PRO A 75 0.49 7.07 -9.77
N ASN A 76 1.56 7.84 -9.60
CA ASN A 76 2.34 8.37 -10.73
C ASN A 76 3.24 7.31 -11.37
N HIS A 77 3.49 6.20 -10.66
CA HIS A 77 4.46 5.18 -11.07
C HIS A 77 3.86 3.78 -11.16
N ILE A 78 2.79 3.52 -10.42
CA ILE A 78 2.13 2.24 -10.34
C ILE A 78 0.63 2.44 -10.49
N ASP A 79 0.05 1.70 -11.43
CA ASP A 79 -1.38 1.46 -11.48
C ASP A 79 -1.63 0.05 -10.96
N PHE A 80 -2.12 -0.05 -9.72
CA PHE A 80 -2.38 -1.30 -9.03
C PHE A 80 -3.88 -1.56 -8.96
N THR A 81 -4.31 -2.69 -9.53
CA THR A 81 -5.70 -3.15 -9.47
C THR A 81 -5.81 -4.35 -8.54
N VAL A 82 -6.70 -4.27 -7.56
CA VAL A 82 -7.04 -5.42 -6.70
C VAL A 82 -7.92 -6.39 -7.47
N GLU A 83 -7.55 -7.66 -7.48
CA GLU A 83 -8.35 -8.73 -8.09
C GLU A 83 -9.07 -9.57 -7.03
N VAL A 84 -8.38 -9.89 -5.93
CA VAL A 84 -8.95 -10.68 -4.83
C VAL A 84 -8.52 -10.09 -3.50
N MET A 85 -9.45 -10.04 -2.54
CA MET A 85 -9.20 -9.56 -1.18
C MET A 85 -9.85 -10.53 -0.19
N THR A 86 -9.05 -11.03 0.76
CA THR A 86 -9.50 -11.98 1.78
C THR A 86 -9.02 -11.55 3.17
N ALA A 87 -9.38 -12.33 4.19
CA ALA A 87 -8.87 -12.15 5.55
C ALA A 87 -7.35 -12.37 5.67
N GLN A 88 -6.75 -13.10 4.72
CA GLN A 88 -5.37 -13.58 4.80
C GLN A 88 -4.44 -12.95 3.75
N TYR A 89 -4.98 -12.51 2.62
CA TYR A 89 -4.16 -11.91 1.55
C TYR A 89 -4.93 -10.89 0.70
N ILE A 90 -4.16 -10.07 -0.03
CA ILE A 90 -4.63 -9.21 -1.12
C ILE A 90 -3.86 -9.63 -2.37
N HIS A 91 -4.59 -10.04 -3.41
CA HIS A 91 -4.06 -10.31 -4.74
C HIS A 91 -4.41 -9.13 -5.65
N GLY A 92 -3.43 -8.65 -6.40
CA GLY A 92 -3.66 -7.62 -7.40
C GLY A 92 -2.55 -7.62 -8.44
N LYS A 93 -2.83 -6.94 -9.55
CA LYS A 93 -1.92 -6.82 -10.68
C LYS A 93 -1.50 -5.38 -10.90
N LYS A 94 -0.28 -5.21 -11.38
CA LYS A 94 0.16 -3.94 -11.96
C LYS A 94 -0.33 -3.89 -13.41
N LEU A 95 -1.08 -2.86 -13.76
CA LEU A 95 -1.36 -2.55 -15.16
C LEU A 95 -0.06 -2.09 -15.80
N SER A 96 0.42 -2.88 -16.75
CA SER A 96 1.50 -2.46 -17.63
C SER A 96 0.83 -1.89 -18.86
N ASN A 97 1.14 -0.64 -19.23
CA ASN A 97 0.86 -0.16 -20.57
C ASN A 97 1.77 -0.97 -21.51
N CYS A 98 1.35 -2.18 -21.83
CA CYS A 98 1.92 -2.95 -22.91
C CYS A 98 1.44 -2.22 -24.16
N VAL A 99 2.30 -1.38 -24.75
CA VAL A 99 2.18 -1.14 -26.18
C VAL A 99 2.30 -2.53 -26.77
N GLN A 100 1.18 -3.10 -27.20
CA GLN A 100 1.20 -4.32 -27.99
C GLN A 100 2.02 -3.98 -29.23
N LEU A 101 3.30 -4.34 -29.20
CA LEU A 101 4.07 -4.46 -30.42
C LEU A 101 3.36 -5.56 -31.19
N ASN A 102 2.55 -5.14 -32.17
CA ASN A 102 1.98 -6.02 -33.17
C ASN A 102 3.15 -6.71 -33.87
N CYS A 103 3.59 -7.85 -33.35
CA CYS A 103 4.32 -8.82 -34.15
C CYS A 103 3.33 -9.40 -35.14
N ASN A 104 3.14 -8.69 -36.24
CA ASN A 104 2.56 -9.25 -37.45
C ASN A 104 3.48 -10.40 -37.89
N LYS A 105 2.94 -11.61 -37.88
CA LYS A 105 3.47 -12.73 -38.66
C LYS A 105 3.05 -12.58 -40.11
#